data_AF-K2KMN6-F1
#
_entry.id   AF-K2KMN6-F1
#
_cell.length_a   1.000
_cell.length_b   1.000
_cell.length_c   1.000
_cell.angle_alpha   90.00
_cell.angle_beta   90.00
_cell.angle_gamma   90.00
#
_symmetry.space_group_name_H-M   'P 1'
#
loop_
_entity.id
_entity.type
_entity.pdbx_description
1 polymer ?
#
loop_
_entity_poly.entity_id
_entity_poly.type
_entity_poly.pdbx_seq_one_letter_code
_entity_poly.pdbx_strand_id
1 'polypeptide(L)'
;MKTLSRFTFAAALLLPAAVLADVPALDRLIETNRSVCEIKPAQRCIDAGWAFADANRDGVLELAEIQRVRRLTEQWVLTKGKSLPPRQQGSIVMGLMLVDSAGLPTLFSNYDLNGDGRLTQAEMFADVKLDNRPLPWILADRNAVDLQASRRKLGALGPLLDGVIARK
;
A
#
# COMPACT_ATOMS: atom_id res chain seq x y z
N MET A 1 22.81 27.38 -48.57
CA MET A 1 21.35 27.25 -48.38
C MET A 1 21.12 26.32 -47.20
N LYS A 2 20.31 26.77 -46.23
CA LYS A 2 20.10 26.14 -44.92
C LYS A 2 19.16 24.93 -45.05
N THR A 3 19.61 23.73 -44.69
CA THR A 3 18.72 22.59 -44.41
C THR A 3 18.52 22.50 -42.90
N LEU A 4 17.37 23.00 -42.47
CA LEU A 4 16.89 22.91 -41.09
C LEU A 4 16.56 21.44 -40.76
N SER A 5 17.41 20.84 -39.92
CA SER A 5 17.16 19.54 -39.31
C SER A 5 15.95 19.66 -38.37
N ARG A 6 14.87 18.97 -38.73
CA ARG A 6 13.68 18.83 -37.89
C ARG A 6 14.03 17.90 -36.73
N PHE A 7 14.31 18.48 -35.57
CA PHE A 7 14.35 17.74 -34.31
C PHE A 7 12.93 17.31 -33.95
N THR A 8 12.60 16.06 -34.26
CA THR A 8 11.39 15.40 -33.77
C THR A 8 11.56 15.13 -32.28
N PHE A 9 10.91 15.94 -31.44
CA PHE A 9 10.73 15.65 -30.02
C PHE A 9 9.75 14.46 -29.89
N ALA A 10 10.27 13.24 -30.04
CA ALA A 10 9.58 12.04 -29.59
C ALA A 10 9.96 11.80 -28.13
N ALA A 11 9.42 12.62 -27.22
CA ALA A 11 9.43 12.31 -25.79
C ALA A 11 8.41 11.17 -25.56
N ALA A 12 8.84 9.94 -25.86
CA ALA A 12 8.09 8.75 -25.53
C ALA A 12 7.95 8.71 -24.00
N LEU A 13 6.71 8.77 -23.52
CA LEU A 13 6.30 8.39 -22.18
C LEU A 13 6.65 6.92 -21.96
N LEU A 14 7.92 6.64 -21.63
CA LEU A 14 8.36 5.36 -21.09
C LEU A 14 7.86 5.28 -19.65
N LEU A 15 6.58 4.94 -19.48
CA LEU A 15 6.22 4.12 -18.33
C LEU A 15 7.11 2.87 -18.43
N PRO A 16 8.00 2.59 -17.46
CA PRO A 16 8.86 1.42 -17.55
C PRO A 16 7.96 0.20 -17.61
N ALA A 17 7.97 -0.53 -18.72
CA ALA A 17 7.21 -1.77 -18.91
C ALA A 17 7.46 -2.78 -17.77
N ALA A 18 8.61 -2.65 -17.08
CA ALA A 18 8.97 -3.39 -15.88
C ALA A 18 7.95 -3.29 -14.73
N VAL A 19 7.25 -2.16 -14.56
CA VAL A 19 6.23 -2.03 -13.49
C VAL A 19 4.98 -2.86 -13.80
N LEU A 20 4.62 -3.05 -15.07
CA LEU A 20 3.44 -3.85 -15.45
C LEU A 20 3.68 -5.36 -15.33
N ALA A 21 4.94 -5.81 -15.40
CA ALA A 21 5.30 -7.22 -15.32
C ALA A 21 5.02 -7.85 -13.94
N ASP A 22 4.91 -7.03 -12.88
CA ASP A 22 4.74 -7.51 -11.51
C ASP A 22 3.27 -7.63 -11.07
N VAL A 23 2.31 -7.21 -11.89
CA VAL A 23 0.87 -7.34 -11.57
C VAL A 23 0.45 -8.81 -11.35
N PRO A 24 0.88 -9.79 -12.19
CA PRO A 24 0.65 -11.21 -11.91
C PRO A 24 1.30 -11.71 -10.62
N ALA A 25 2.40 -11.10 -10.19
CA ALA A 25 3.05 -11.46 -8.92
C ALA A 25 2.21 -10.97 -7.72
N LEU A 26 1.66 -9.75 -7.79
CA LEU A 26 0.71 -9.26 -6.79
C LEU A 26 -0.57 -10.11 -6.76
N ASP A 27 -1.10 -10.48 -7.91
CA ASP A 27 -2.26 -11.36 -8.02
C ASP A 27 -2.03 -12.71 -7.34
N ARG A 28 -0.89 -13.34 -7.63
CA ARG A 28 -0.48 -14.60 -6.98
C ARG A 28 -0.29 -14.42 -5.49
N LEU A 29 0.32 -13.32 -5.03
CA LEU A 29 0.47 -13.03 -3.60
C LEU A 29 -0.89 -13.03 -2.91
N ILE A 30 -1.86 -12.29 -3.45
CA ILE A 30 -3.21 -12.16 -2.90
C ILE A 30 -3.93 -13.52 -2.89
N GLU A 31 -3.86 -14.27 -4.00
CA GLU A 31 -4.51 -15.57 -4.11
C GLU A 31 -3.92 -16.61 -3.15
N THR A 32 -2.60 -16.68 -3.06
CA THR A 32 -1.90 -17.68 -2.22
C THR A 32 -1.95 -17.37 -0.73
N ASN A 33 -2.05 -16.09 -0.34
CA ASN A 33 -2.02 -15.68 1.07
C ASN A 33 -3.39 -15.34 1.64
N ARG A 34 -4.48 -15.44 0.87
CA ARG A 34 -5.84 -15.16 1.37
C ARG A 34 -6.14 -15.90 2.68
N SER A 35 -5.98 -17.21 2.69
CA SER A 35 -6.22 -18.03 3.88
C SER A 35 -5.24 -17.70 5.00
N VAL A 36 -3.97 -17.41 4.68
CA VAL A 36 -2.97 -16.99 5.67
C VAL A 36 -3.47 -15.74 6.41
N CYS A 37 -3.97 -14.75 5.68
CA CYS A 37 -4.50 -13.52 6.26
C CYS A 37 -5.82 -13.70 7.03
N GLU A 38 -6.67 -14.65 6.62
CA GLU A 38 -7.98 -14.87 7.24
C GLU A 38 -7.91 -15.71 8.53
N ILE A 39 -6.99 -16.67 8.63
CA ILE A 39 -7.01 -17.69 9.70
C ILE A 39 -5.69 -17.91 10.44
N LYS A 40 -4.54 -17.42 9.96
CA LYS A 40 -3.25 -17.56 10.67
C LYS A 40 -2.98 -16.31 11.52
N PRO A 41 -2.06 -16.39 12.52
CA PRO A 41 -1.61 -15.20 13.25
C PRO A 41 -1.21 -14.07 12.31
N ALA A 42 -1.62 -12.84 12.62
CA ALA A 42 -1.48 -11.69 11.72
C ALA A 42 -0.05 -11.46 11.22
N GLN A 43 0.96 -11.76 12.04
CA GLN A 43 2.37 -11.67 11.65
C GLN A 43 2.65 -12.44 10.34
N ARG A 44 2.05 -13.62 10.13
CA ARG A 44 2.27 -14.41 8.90
C ARG A 44 1.75 -13.71 7.65
N CYS A 45 0.62 -13.00 7.75
CA CYS A 45 0.07 -12.20 6.66
C CYS A 45 0.94 -10.97 6.38
N ILE A 46 1.39 -10.32 7.45
CA ILE A 46 2.27 -9.15 7.38
C ILE A 46 3.60 -9.52 6.74
N ASP A 47 4.23 -10.61 7.16
CA ASP A 47 5.49 -11.10 6.60
C ASP A 47 5.38 -11.37 5.09
N ALA A 48 4.27 -11.98 4.65
CA ALA A 48 4.04 -12.24 3.23
C ALA A 48 3.89 -10.94 2.42
N GLY A 49 3.14 -9.96 2.93
CA GLY A 49 3.01 -8.65 2.29
C GLY A 49 4.31 -7.86 2.31
N TRP A 50 5.05 -7.91 3.42
CA TRP A 50 6.33 -7.23 3.59
C TRP A 50 7.38 -7.77 2.63
N ALA A 51 7.52 -9.09 2.51
CA ALA A 51 8.46 -9.72 1.58
C ALA A 51 8.16 -9.43 0.10
N PHE A 52 6.93 -9.03 -0.23
CA PHE A 52 6.57 -8.57 -1.57
C PHE A 52 6.89 -7.08 -1.79
N ALA A 53 6.72 -6.27 -0.74
CA ALA A 53 6.98 -4.85 -0.76
C ALA A 53 8.50 -4.56 -0.78
N ASP A 54 9.25 -5.24 0.09
CA ASP A 54 10.71 -5.19 0.22
C ASP A 54 11.36 -5.93 -0.95
N ALA A 55 11.57 -5.18 -2.04
CA ALA A 55 11.99 -5.70 -3.32
C ALA A 55 13.49 -5.98 -3.34
N ASN A 56 14.28 -5.17 -2.62
CA ASN A 56 15.73 -5.33 -2.52
C ASN A 56 16.15 -6.32 -1.41
N ARG A 57 15.21 -6.72 -0.52
CA ARG A 57 15.38 -7.65 0.60
C ARG A 57 16.35 -7.15 1.66
N ASP A 58 16.34 -5.86 1.94
CA ASP A 58 17.15 -5.25 2.99
C ASP A 58 16.46 -5.21 4.36
N GLY A 59 15.21 -5.68 4.43
CA GLY A 59 14.43 -5.80 5.67
C GLY A 59 13.67 -4.53 6.05
N VAL A 60 13.80 -3.45 5.28
CA VAL A 60 13.05 -2.21 5.46
C VAL A 60 12.29 -1.86 4.18
N LEU A 61 11.45 -0.82 4.24
CA LEU A 61 10.80 -0.27 3.06
C LEU A 61 11.27 1.15 2.81
N GLU A 62 11.83 1.38 1.63
CA GLU A 62 12.09 2.72 1.14
C GLU A 62 10.85 3.30 0.43
N LEU A 63 10.78 4.63 0.29
CA LEU A 63 9.65 5.29 -0.39
C LEU A 63 9.42 4.75 -1.81
N ALA A 64 10.49 4.41 -2.53
CA ALA A 64 10.41 3.87 -3.88
C ALA A 64 9.69 2.51 -3.95
N GLU A 65 9.85 1.68 -2.92
CA GLU A 65 9.23 0.35 -2.83
C GLU A 65 7.74 0.47 -2.51
N ILE A 66 7.37 1.38 -1.61
CA ILE A 66 5.95 1.66 -1.33
C ILE A 66 5.27 2.27 -2.56
N GLN A 67 5.95 3.18 -3.27
CA GLN A 67 5.46 3.71 -4.54
C GLN A 67 5.27 2.61 -5.59
N ARG A 68 6.16 1.61 -5.63
CA ARG A 68 5.99 0.42 -6.48
C ARG A 68 4.72 -0.33 -6.08
N VAL A 69 4.52 -0.67 -4.81
CA VAL A 69 3.31 -1.37 -4.33
C VAL A 69 2.03 -0.60 -4.66
N ARG A 70 2.00 0.73 -4.47
CA ARG A 70 0.85 1.58 -4.83
C ARG A 70 0.52 1.50 -6.32
N ARG A 71 1.53 1.64 -7.20
CA ARG A 71 1.34 1.50 -8.65
C ARG A 71 0.85 0.11 -9.03
N LEU A 72 1.42 -0.95 -8.46
CA LEU A 72 0.99 -2.33 -8.72
C LEU A 72 -0.44 -2.58 -8.29
N THR A 73 -0.84 -2.05 -7.14
CA THR A 73 -2.21 -2.19 -6.62
C THR A 73 -3.22 -1.49 -7.52
N GLU A 74 -2.90 -0.29 -8.03
CA GLU A 74 -3.72 0.41 -9.02
C GLU A 74 -3.86 -0.39 -10.31
N GLN A 75 -2.75 -0.89 -10.88
CA GLN A 75 -2.80 -1.68 -12.10
C GLN A 75 -3.52 -3.01 -11.90
N TRP A 76 -3.36 -3.65 -10.74
CA TRP A 76 -4.09 -4.86 -10.38
C TRP A 76 -5.60 -4.60 -10.27
N VAL A 77 -6.04 -3.52 -9.63
CA VAL A 77 -7.48 -3.21 -9.55
C VAL A 77 -8.06 -2.77 -10.91
N LEU A 78 -7.28 -2.13 -11.78
CA LEU A 78 -7.73 -1.80 -13.14
C LEU A 78 -7.91 -3.05 -14.01
N THR A 79 -7.06 -4.07 -13.82
CA THR A 79 -7.09 -5.31 -14.59
C THR A 79 -8.05 -6.36 -14.03
N LYS A 80 -8.06 -6.56 -12.71
CA LYS A 80 -8.88 -7.56 -11.99
C LYS A 80 -10.15 -6.99 -11.38
N GLY A 81 -10.31 -5.68 -11.30
CA GLY A 81 -11.42 -5.04 -10.58
C GLY A 81 -12.81 -5.49 -11.04
N LYS A 82 -12.98 -5.81 -12.33
CA LYS A 82 -14.26 -6.30 -12.88
C LYS A 82 -14.67 -7.68 -12.36
N SER A 83 -13.73 -8.49 -11.87
CA SER A 83 -14.02 -9.79 -11.26
C SER A 83 -14.10 -9.75 -9.74
N LEU A 84 -13.86 -8.59 -9.12
CA LEU A 84 -14.00 -8.42 -7.67
C LEU A 84 -15.45 -8.12 -7.29
N PRO A 85 -15.92 -8.56 -6.11
CA PRO A 85 -17.16 -8.07 -5.54
C PRO A 85 -17.15 -6.53 -5.47
N PRO A 86 -18.26 -5.83 -5.83
CA PRO A 86 -18.27 -4.36 -5.91
C PRO A 86 -17.80 -3.66 -4.62
N ARG A 87 -18.16 -4.20 -3.45
CA ARG A 87 -17.71 -3.66 -2.15
C ARG A 87 -16.20 -3.77 -1.97
N GLN A 88 -15.59 -4.86 -2.41
CA GLN A 88 -14.14 -5.07 -2.29
C GLN A 88 -13.40 -4.12 -3.23
N GLN A 89 -13.84 -4.04 -4.49
CA GLN A 89 -13.27 -3.10 -5.47
C GLN A 89 -13.36 -1.66 -4.98
N GLY A 90 -14.53 -1.23 -4.49
CA GLY A 90 -14.74 0.12 -3.96
C GLY A 90 -13.85 0.44 -2.76
N SER A 91 -13.61 -0.54 -1.88
CA SER A 91 -12.74 -0.35 -0.71
C SER A 91 -11.27 -0.15 -1.12
N ILE A 92 -10.78 -0.91 -2.11
CA ILE A 92 -9.42 -0.77 -2.63
C ILE A 92 -9.24 0.59 -3.31
N VAL A 93 -10.19 1.00 -4.15
CA VAL A 93 -10.15 2.29 -4.84
C VAL A 93 -10.18 3.45 -3.84
N MET A 94 -11.01 3.37 -2.81
CA MET A 94 -11.04 4.36 -1.73
C MET A 94 -9.69 4.45 -1.00
N GLY A 95 -9.06 3.30 -0.70
CA GLY A 95 -7.73 3.26 -0.09
C GLY A 95 -6.67 3.93 -0.94
N LEU A 96 -6.65 3.66 -2.26
CA LEU A 96 -5.74 4.32 -3.20
C LEU A 96 -5.97 5.84 -3.23
N MET A 97 -7.23 6.28 -3.28
CA MET A 97 -7.58 7.71 -3.25
C MET A 97 -7.12 8.40 -1.96
N LEU A 98 -7.22 7.74 -0.80
CA LEU A 98 -6.75 8.28 0.47
C LEU A 98 -5.23 8.47 0.47
N VAL A 99 -4.48 7.46 0.00
CA VAL A 99 -3.02 7.53 -0.14
C VAL A 99 -2.60 8.66 -1.08
N ASP A 100 -3.27 8.80 -2.22
CA ASP A 100 -2.99 9.85 -3.20
C ASP A 100 -3.32 11.24 -2.65
N SER A 101 -4.44 11.37 -1.93
CA SER A 101 -4.87 12.64 -1.33
C SER A 101 -3.95 13.09 -0.19
N ALA A 102 -3.38 12.14 0.57
CA ALA A 102 -2.41 12.44 1.62
C ALA A 102 -1.08 12.91 1.05
N GLY A 103 -0.77 12.45 -0.16
CA GLY A 103 0.58 12.45 -0.72
C GLY A 103 1.41 11.34 -0.07
N LEU A 104 1.78 10.33 -0.86
CA LEU A 104 2.56 9.20 -0.37
C LEU A 104 3.90 9.58 0.30
N PRO A 105 4.66 10.60 -0.14
CA PRO A 105 5.87 11.04 0.58
C PRO A 105 5.56 11.58 1.99
N THR A 106 4.49 12.36 2.15
CA THR A 106 4.04 12.88 3.45
C THR A 106 3.58 11.73 4.35
N LEU A 107 2.83 10.78 3.79
CA LEU A 107 2.40 9.61 4.54
C LEU A 107 3.59 8.78 4.99
N PHE A 108 4.58 8.55 4.11
CA PHE A 108 5.81 7.86 4.44
C PHE A 108 6.54 8.51 5.61
N SER A 109 6.77 9.83 5.56
CA SER A 109 7.45 10.55 6.65
C SER A 109 6.70 10.51 7.98
N ASN A 110 5.37 10.37 7.95
CA ASN A 110 4.58 10.26 9.18
C ASN A 110 4.70 8.89 9.85
N TYR A 111 5.12 7.87 9.09
CA TYR A 111 5.38 6.53 9.62
C TYR A 111 6.88 6.30 9.93
N ASP A 112 7.78 7.07 9.31
CA ASP A 112 9.22 7.05 9.60
C ASP A 112 9.48 7.76 10.94
N LEU A 113 9.33 7.01 12.03
CA LEU A 113 9.36 7.56 13.38
C LEU A 113 10.74 8.03 13.81
N ASN A 114 11.79 7.47 13.21
CA ASN A 114 13.17 7.76 13.56
C ASN A 114 13.86 8.73 12.58
N GLY A 115 13.28 8.94 11.38
CA GLY A 115 13.72 9.90 10.38
C GLY A 115 14.90 9.44 9.53
N ASP A 116 15.15 8.13 9.43
CA ASP A 116 16.26 7.56 8.65
C ASP A 116 15.93 7.36 7.16
N GLY A 117 14.71 7.69 6.74
CA GLY A 117 14.23 7.54 5.37
C GLY A 117 13.84 6.11 5.00
N ARG A 118 13.68 5.22 5.99
CA ARG A 118 13.32 3.81 5.84
C ARG A 118 12.16 3.50 6.78
N LEU A 119 11.33 2.51 6.42
CA LEU A 119 10.30 2.00 7.32
C LEU A 119 10.61 0.57 7.74
N THR A 120 10.68 0.33 9.03
CA THR A 120 10.65 -1.00 9.62
C THR A 120 9.21 -1.49 9.78
N GLN A 121 9.02 -2.82 9.92
CA GLN A 121 7.70 -3.36 10.29
C GLN A 121 7.20 -2.76 11.61
N ALA A 122 8.11 -2.58 12.58
CA ALA A 122 7.77 -2.02 13.87
C ALA A 122 7.18 -0.60 13.75
N GLU A 123 7.75 0.23 12.88
CA GLU A 123 7.24 1.59 12.61
C GLU A 123 5.90 1.58 11.87
N MET A 124 5.80 0.74 10.82
CA MET A 124 4.57 0.60 10.03
C MET A 124 3.38 0.16 10.89
N PHE A 125 3.61 -0.75 11.84
CA PHE A 125 2.59 -1.33 12.71
C PHE A 125 2.63 -0.82 14.15
N ALA A 126 3.31 0.30 14.42
CA ALA A 126 3.46 0.84 15.79
C ALA A 126 2.12 1.14 16.49
N ASP A 127 1.06 1.38 15.71
CA ASP A 127 -0.27 1.70 16.23
C ASP A 127 -1.17 0.45 16.32
N VAL A 128 -0.64 -0.74 16.02
CA VAL A 128 -1.40 -1.99 15.98
C VAL A 128 -0.74 -3.01 16.92
N LYS A 129 -1.52 -3.51 17.88
CA LYS A 129 -1.11 -4.63 18.74
C LYS A 129 -1.24 -5.93 17.96
N LEU A 130 -0.13 -6.34 17.34
CA LEU A 130 -0.05 -7.63 16.69
C LEU A 130 0.05 -8.74 17.74
N ASP A 131 -1.01 -9.53 17.85
CA ASP A 131 -1.06 -10.74 18.68
C ASP A 131 -1.32 -11.99 17.82
N ASN A 132 -1.64 -13.12 18.46
CA ASN A 132 -1.82 -14.39 17.76
C ASN A 132 -3.13 -14.51 16.97
N ARG A 133 -4.00 -13.49 16.99
CA ARG A 133 -5.25 -13.48 16.22
C ARG A 133 -4.97 -13.22 14.73
N PRO A 134 -5.89 -13.61 13.84
CA PRO A 134 -5.82 -13.22 12.44
C PRO A 134 -5.98 -11.71 12.23
N LEU A 135 -5.38 -11.20 11.16
CA LEU A 135 -5.33 -9.76 10.88
C LEU A 135 -6.73 -9.09 10.83
N PRO A 136 -7.77 -9.68 10.21
CA PRO A 136 -9.10 -9.09 10.20
C PRO A 136 -9.71 -8.88 11.60
N TRP A 137 -9.35 -9.74 12.55
CA TRP A 137 -9.86 -9.69 13.92
C TRP A 137 -9.16 -8.59 14.72
N ILE A 138 -7.85 -8.45 14.56
CA ILE A 138 -7.07 -7.35 15.15
C ILE A 138 -7.56 -6.00 14.62
N LEU A 139 -7.72 -5.86 13.30
CA LEU A 139 -8.17 -4.60 12.68
C LEU A 139 -9.65 -4.25 13.01
N ALA A 140 -10.43 -5.21 13.49
CA ALA A 140 -11.79 -4.98 13.98
C ALA A 140 -11.84 -4.61 15.47
N ASP A 141 -10.80 -4.92 16.23
CA ASP A 141 -10.71 -4.67 17.67
C ASP A 141 -10.17 -3.26 17.95
N ARG A 142 -11.04 -2.39 18.49
CA ARG A 142 -10.69 -1.01 18.84
C ARG A 142 -9.63 -0.89 19.93
N ASN A 143 -9.40 -1.94 20.73
CA ASN A 143 -8.36 -1.96 21.76
C ASN A 143 -6.99 -2.40 21.20
N ALA A 144 -7.00 -3.02 20.02
CA ALA A 144 -5.81 -3.48 19.32
C ALA A 144 -5.27 -2.46 18.31
N VAL A 145 -6.05 -1.43 17.95
CA VAL A 145 -5.62 -0.36 17.04
C VAL A 145 -5.70 0.99 17.75
N ASP A 146 -4.56 1.68 17.90
CA ASP A 146 -4.53 3.06 18.37
C ASP A 146 -5.00 4.01 17.26
N LEU A 147 -6.32 4.15 17.18
CA LEU A 147 -6.96 5.04 16.21
C LEU A 147 -6.52 6.51 16.38
N GLN A 148 -6.13 6.95 17.57
CA GLN A 148 -5.67 8.34 17.74
C GLN A 148 -4.29 8.52 17.12
N ALA A 149 -3.37 7.58 17.33
CA ALA A 149 -2.08 7.57 16.68
C ALA A 149 -2.20 7.47 15.16
N SER A 150 -3.02 6.55 14.65
CA SER A 150 -3.24 6.44 13.20
C SER A 150 -3.83 7.71 12.60
N ARG A 151 -4.75 8.41 13.30
CA ARG A 151 -5.27 9.72 12.86
C ARG A 151 -4.16 10.76 12.75
N ARG A 152 -3.26 10.83 13.74
CA ARG A 152 -2.12 11.76 13.70
C ARG A 152 -1.22 11.49 12.50
N LYS A 153 -0.94 10.21 12.20
CA LYS A 153 -0.13 9.83 11.04
C LYS A 153 -0.79 10.12 9.69
N LEU A 154 -2.12 10.19 9.63
CA LEU A 154 -2.84 10.61 8.43
C LEU A 154 -2.93 12.14 8.27
N GLY A 155 -2.50 12.92 9.27
CA GLY A 155 -2.51 14.39 9.22
C GLY A 155 -3.91 14.94 8.94
N ALA A 156 -4.02 15.77 7.88
CA ALA A 156 -5.27 16.40 7.48
C ALA A 156 -6.39 15.39 7.11
N LEU A 157 -6.03 14.14 6.75
CA LEU A 157 -7.01 13.09 6.45
C LEU A 157 -7.43 12.28 7.69
N GLY A 158 -6.87 12.55 8.87
CA GLY A 158 -7.23 11.86 10.11
C GLY A 158 -8.75 11.75 10.34
N PRO A 159 -9.56 12.82 10.17
CA PRO A 159 -11.00 12.75 10.34
C PRO A 159 -11.73 11.77 9.40
N LEU A 160 -11.13 11.40 8.24
CA LEU A 160 -11.74 10.42 7.32
C LEU A 160 -11.75 9.00 7.89
N LEU A 161 -10.83 8.66 8.81
CA LEU A 161 -10.85 7.37 9.52
C LEU A 161 -12.18 7.17 10.26
N ASP A 162 -12.77 8.23 10.83
CA ASP A 162 -14.02 8.15 11.58
C ASP A 162 -15.18 7.73 10.67
N GLY A 163 -15.23 8.28 9.45
CA GLY A 163 -16.25 7.95 8.46
C GLY A 163 -16.12 6.55 7.87
N VAL A 164 -14.91 5.98 7.83
CA VAL A 164 -14.66 4.59 7.38
C VAL A 164 -14.99 3.59 8.50
N ILE A 165 -14.66 3.93 9.74
CA ILE A 165 -14.86 3.07 10.91
C ILE A 165 -16.33 3.09 11.38
N ALA A 166 -17.04 4.21 11.26
CA ALA A 166 -18.45 4.32 11.64
C ALA A 166 -19.42 3.59 10.69
N ARG A 167 -18.94 3.08 9.55
CA ARG A 167 -19.74 2.29 8.59
C ARG A 167 -19.67 0.76 8.81
N LYS A 168 -18.97 0.30 9.85
CA LYS A 168 -19.05 -1.07 10.36
C LYS A 168 -20.01 -1.11 11.55
#